data_AF-A0A034VXR4-F1
#
_entry.id   AF-A0A034VXR4-F1
#
_cell.length_a   1.000
_cell.length_b   1.000
_cell.length_c   1.000
_cell.angle_alpha   90.00
_cell.angle_beta   90.00
_cell.angle_gamma   90.00
#
_symmetry.space_group_name_H-M   'P 1'
#
loop_
_entity.id
_entity.type
_entity.pdbx_description
1 polymer ?
#
loop_
_entity_poly.entity_id
_entity_poly.type
_entity_poly.pdbx_seq_one_letter_code
_entity_poly.pdbx_strand_id
1 'polypeptide(L)'
;VCIRRSNFINNLARTRYCDPLEGSNVYATMYPRNLSSSIAEEPLEIRSDPNEKFILISCRMDTASMFDGLGLGAMDSLTGYVTLMSIANTLKQNLPQNFSELTRKLNILFVVFNGESYDYIGSQRFVYDLENLDFPLPSTLTAPISFENIELMIDIGVLDEISAINVHTVNSAAKDSAFA
;
A
#
# COMPACT_ATOMS: atom_id res chain seq x y z
N VAL A 1 -27.07 8.21 5.30
CA VAL A 1 -28.07 8.30 6.41
C VAL A 1 -27.62 7.56 7.67
N CYS A 2 -27.01 6.37 7.57
CA CYS A 2 -26.63 5.59 8.74
C CYS A 2 -25.60 6.29 9.66
N ILE A 3 -24.45 6.73 9.14
CA ILE A 3 -23.40 7.43 9.92
C ILE A 3 -23.97 8.61 10.71
N ARG A 4 -24.81 9.43 10.07
CA ARG A 4 -25.49 10.57 10.70
C ARG A 4 -26.36 10.14 11.90
N ARG A 5 -27.03 8.99 11.82
CA ARG A 5 -27.86 8.46 12.92
C ARG A 5 -27.00 7.90 14.05
N SER A 6 -25.88 7.26 13.73
CA SER A 6 -24.90 6.78 14.73
C SER A 6 -24.28 7.95 15.51
N ASN A 7 -24.04 9.09 14.85
CA ASN A 7 -23.43 10.27 15.46
C ASN A 7 -24.44 11.23 16.13
N PHE A 8 -25.70 10.80 16.32
CA PHE A 8 -26.73 11.66 16.89
C PHE A 8 -26.59 11.76 18.42
N ILE A 9 -26.16 12.93 18.90
CA ILE A 9 -25.75 13.19 20.29
C ILE A 9 -26.93 13.17 21.29
N ASN A 10 -28.17 13.39 20.83
CA ASN A 10 -29.34 13.59 21.71
C ASN A 10 -30.03 12.30 22.19
N ASN A 11 -29.46 11.12 21.97
CA ASN A 11 -30.01 9.89 22.53
C ASN A 11 -29.38 9.59 23.90
N LEU A 12 -30.21 9.50 24.94
CA LEU A 12 -29.84 9.06 26.29
C LEU A 12 -29.13 7.68 26.28
N ALA A 13 -29.43 6.85 25.28
CA ALA A 13 -28.69 5.62 24.97
C ALA A 13 -28.05 5.75 23.57
N ARG A 14 -26.72 5.82 23.49
CA ARG A 14 -26.01 5.81 22.20
C ARG A 14 -26.19 4.47 21.50
N THR A 15 -26.84 4.46 20.34
CA THR A 15 -26.98 3.29 19.47
C THR A 15 -26.09 3.46 18.23
N ARG A 16 -25.19 2.52 17.97
CA ARG A 16 -24.38 2.47 16.74
C ARG A 16 -25.15 1.67 15.68
N TYR A 17 -25.49 2.32 14.57
CA TYR A 17 -26.30 1.70 13.50
C TYR A 17 -25.46 1.06 12.39
N CYS A 18 -24.23 1.51 12.24
CA CYS A 18 -23.27 0.99 11.26
C CYS A 18 -21.87 1.37 11.70
N ASP A 19 -20.95 0.60 11.15
CA ASP A 19 -19.53 0.75 11.30
C ASP A 19 -18.96 1.04 9.91
N PRO A 20 -17.97 1.94 9.79
CA PRO A 20 -17.21 2.04 8.55
C PRO A 20 -16.58 0.68 8.25
N LEU A 21 -16.50 0.34 6.96
CA LEU A 21 -15.71 -0.80 6.53
C LEU A 21 -14.25 -0.40 6.65
N GLU A 22 -13.54 -1.04 7.57
CA GLU A 22 -12.15 -0.76 7.87
C GLU A 22 -11.29 -1.99 7.56
N GLY A 23 -10.03 -1.73 7.26
CA GLY A 23 -9.02 -2.74 6.99
C GLY A 23 -7.64 -2.18 7.28
N SER A 24 -6.64 -3.05 7.20
CA SER A 24 -5.24 -2.63 7.31
C SER A 24 -4.47 -3.15 6.11
N ASN A 25 -3.78 -2.23 5.45
CA ASN A 25 -2.79 -2.58 4.45
C ASN A 25 -1.54 -3.09 5.16
N VAL A 26 -0.87 -4.05 4.54
CA VAL A 26 0.41 -4.57 5.03
C VAL A 26 1.49 -4.11 4.06
N TYR A 27 2.57 -3.54 4.58
CA TYR A 27 3.71 -3.17 3.76
C TYR A 27 5.00 -3.69 4.38
N ALA A 28 6.01 -3.90 3.54
CA ALA A 28 7.36 -4.25 3.95
C ALA A 28 8.36 -3.70 2.94
N THR A 29 9.54 -3.31 3.42
CA THR A 29 10.67 -2.99 2.55
C THR A 29 11.63 -4.17 2.50
N MET A 30 12.25 -4.38 1.35
CA MET A 30 13.25 -5.43 1.17
C MET A 30 14.46 -5.23 2.09
N TYR A 31 14.96 -3.99 2.14
CA TYR A 31 16.04 -3.59 3.03
C TYR A 31 15.54 -2.65 4.12
N PRO A 32 16.15 -2.69 5.32
CA PRO A 32 15.81 -1.75 6.38
C PRO A 32 16.14 -0.32 5.94
N ARG A 33 15.24 0.61 6.24
CA ARG A 33 15.44 2.03 5.96
C ARG A 33 16.24 2.67 7.08
N ASN A 34 16.92 3.77 6.77
CA ASN A 34 17.65 4.53 7.77
C ASN A 34 16.66 5.20 8.72
N LEU A 35 17.00 5.17 10.01
CA LEU A 35 16.28 5.95 11.02
C LEU A 35 16.53 7.43 10.74
N SER A 36 15.47 8.21 10.67
CA SER A 36 15.58 9.65 10.54
C SER A 36 16.02 10.24 11.88
N SER A 37 17.17 10.90 11.89
CA SER A 37 17.62 11.69 13.05
C SER A 37 16.81 12.97 13.25
N SER A 38 15.92 13.33 12.31
CA SER A 38 15.15 14.58 12.31
C SER A 38 13.98 14.64 13.28
N ILE A 39 13.74 13.59 14.09
CA ILE A 39 12.68 13.60 15.12
C ILE A 39 13.24 14.00 16.50
N ALA A 40 14.57 14.03 16.67
CA ALA A 40 15.19 14.24 17.98
C ALA A 40 15.44 15.71 18.36
N GLU A 41 15.56 16.64 17.41
CA GLU A 41 15.93 18.03 17.71
C GLU A 41 15.25 19.00 16.73
N GLU A 42 14.34 19.84 17.25
CA GLU A 42 13.62 20.96 16.57
C GLU A 42 12.54 20.57 15.53
N PRO A 43 11.51 21.42 15.27
CA PRO A 43 10.44 21.14 14.30
C PRO A 43 10.98 21.31 12.88
N LEU A 44 11.86 20.40 12.47
CA LEU A 44 12.34 20.27 11.12
C LEU A 44 11.19 19.76 10.26
N GLU A 45 10.86 20.53 9.23
CA GLU A 45 9.82 20.23 8.26
C GLU A 45 9.83 18.75 7.86
N ILE A 46 8.69 18.07 8.03
CA ILE A 46 8.49 16.70 7.56
C ILE A 46 8.73 16.69 6.05
N ARG A 47 9.87 16.16 5.62
CA ARG A 47 10.29 16.12 4.23
C ARG A 47 10.71 14.69 3.88
N SER A 48 10.32 14.24 2.69
CA SER A 48 10.81 12.99 2.12
C SER A 48 12.31 13.13 1.78
N ASP A 49 13.06 12.02 1.88
CA ASP A 49 14.45 11.99 1.39
C ASP A 49 14.42 11.83 -0.14
N PRO A 50 14.86 12.83 -0.93
CA PRO A 50 14.78 12.75 -2.39
C PRO A 50 15.71 11.68 -2.99
N ASN A 51 16.74 11.26 -2.24
CA ASN A 51 17.71 10.27 -2.70
C ASN A 51 17.22 8.83 -2.57
N GLU A 52 16.19 8.60 -1.77
CA GLU A 52 15.62 7.28 -1.58
C GLU A 52 14.56 7.01 -2.65
N LYS A 53 14.77 5.97 -3.45
CA LYS A 53 13.84 5.53 -4.50
C LYS A 53 13.30 4.15 -4.21
N PHE A 54 12.07 3.90 -4.65
CA PHE A 54 11.36 2.65 -4.44
C PHE A 54 10.81 2.07 -5.75
N ILE A 55 10.95 0.75 -5.88
CA ILE A 55 10.09 -0.06 -6.74
C ILE A 55 8.94 -0.54 -5.88
N LEU A 56 7.74 -0.06 -6.16
CA LEU A 56 6.51 -0.50 -5.51
C LEU A 56 6.01 -1.77 -6.20
N ILE A 57 5.88 -2.85 -5.43
CA ILE A 57 5.22 -4.07 -5.89
C ILE A 57 3.97 -4.27 -5.02
N SER A 58 2.80 -4.18 -5.66
CA SER A 58 1.52 -4.29 -4.99
C SER A 58 0.74 -5.54 -5.38
N CYS A 59 -0.12 -5.98 -4.48
CA CYS A 59 -1.23 -6.86 -4.80
C CYS A 59 -2.41 -6.56 -3.87
N ARG A 60 -3.60 -7.03 -4.23
CA ARG A 60 -4.77 -7.02 -3.35
C ARG A 60 -4.88 -8.33 -2.55
N MET A 61 -5.36 -8.27 -1.31
CA MET A 61 -5.60 -9.46 -0.47
C MET A 61 -7.09 -9.79 -0.27
N ASP A 62 -7.97 -8.81 -0.41
CA ASP A 62 -9.39 -8.98 -0.13
C ASP A 62 -10.17 -9.56 -1.32
N THR A 63 -11.34 -10.11 -1.01
CA THR A 63 -12.30 -10.67 -1.98
C THR A 63 -13.70 -10.26 -1.56
N ALA A 64 -14.62 -10.26 -2.52
CA ALA A 64 -16.03 -10.04 -2.27
C ALA A 64 -16.85 -11.25 -2.71
N SER A 65 -17.94 -11.52 -2.00
CA SER A 65 -18.90 -12.54 -2.38
C SER A 65 -20.32 -12.11 -2.04
N MET A 66 -21.31 -12.87 -2.52
CA MET A 66 -22.71 -12.63 -2.22
C MET A 66 -23.10 -12.96 -0.77
N PHE A 67 -22.35 -13.85 -0.10
CA PHE A 67 -22.68 -14.33 1.23
C PHE A 67 -21.65 -13.86 2.24
N ASP A 68 -22.13 -13.16 3.27
CA ASP A 68 -21.28 -12.69 4.36
C ASP A 68 -20.54 -13.86 5.03
N GLY A 69 -19.27 -13.63 5.36
CA GLY A 69 -18.37 -14.64 5.93
C GLY A 69 -17.82 -15.69 4.96
N LEU A 70 -18.20 -15.68 3.67
CA LEU A 70 -17.70 -16.63 2.67
C LEU A 70 -16.92 -15.92 1.56
N GLY A 71 -15.60 -15.73 1.74
CA GLY A 71 -14.71 -15.08 0.76
C GLY A 71 -13.61 -16.00 0.26
N LEU A 72 -13.96 -17.08 -0.45
CA LEU A 72 -13.00 -18.13 -0.84
C LEU A 72 -12.05 -17.72 -1.98
N GLY A 73 -12.03 -16.45 -2.44
CA GLY A 73 -11.46 -16.00 -3.73
C GLY A 73 -10.02 -16.43 -4.02
N ALA A 74 -9.89 -17.68 -4.44
CA ALA A 74 -8.64 -18.39 -4.58
C ALA A 74 -7.87 -17.88 -5.79
N MET A 75 -8.50 -17.92 -6.97
CA MET A 75 -7.89 -17.40 -8.20
C MET A 75 -7.82 -15.87 -8.22
N ASP A 76 -8.59 -15.22 -7.36
CA ASP A 76 -8.88 -13.81 -7.44
C ASP A 76 -7.90 -12.94 -6.62
N SER A 77 -7.74 -13.20 -5.31
CA SER A 77 -6.77 -12.47 -4.47
C SER A 77 -5.64 -13.36 -3.95
N LEU A 78 -5.93 -14.63 -3.65
CA LEU A 78 -4.97 -15.51 -3.00
C LEU A 78 -3.78 -15.86 -3.89
N THR A 79 -4.01 -16.11 -5.18
CA THR A 79 -2.94 -16.37 -6.17
C THR A 79 -1.96 -15.21 -6.22
N GLY A 80 -2.44 -13.98 -6.49
CA GLY A 80 -1.62 -12.77 -6.53
C GLY A 80 -0.84 -12.56 -5.22
N TYR A 81 -1.52 -12.67 -4.08
CA TYR A 81 -0.89 -12.55 -2.76
C TYR A 81 0.22 -13.58 -2.50
N VAL A 82 -0.02 -14.87 -2.80
CA VAL A 82 0.98 -15.94 -2.63
C VAL A 82 2.15 -15.74 -3.58
N THR A 83 1.92 -15.29 -4.82
CA THR A 83 3.02 -14.99 -5.74
C THR A 83 3.88 -13.83 -5.24
N LEU A 84 3.27 -12.74 -4.73
CA LEU A 84 4.03 -11.63 -4.13
C LEU A 84 4.90 -12.10 -2.95
N MET A 85 4.35 -12.93 -2.06
CA MET A 85 5.11 -13.51 -0.94
C MET A 85 6.24 -14.42 -1.42
N SER A 86 5.99 -15.23 -2.45
CA SER A 86 7.02 -16.08 -3.07
C SER A 86 8.13 -15.24 -3.71
N ILE A 87 7.77 -14.14 -4.38
CA ILE A 87 8.72 -13.18 -4.96
C ILE A 87 9.55 -12.55 -3.85
N ALA A 88 8.92 -12.03 -2.79
CA ALA A 88 9.63 -11.42 -1.67
C ALA A 88 10.63 -12.40 -1.01
N ASN A 89 10.22 -13.65 -0.78
CA ASN A 89 11.09 -14.69 -0.23
C ASN A 89 12.24 -15.05 -1.19
N THR A 90 11.94 -15.18 -2.49
CA THR A 90 12.95 -15.51 -3.51
C THR A 90 13.96 -14.38 -3.66
N LEU A 91 13.51 -13.13 -3.69
CA LEU A 91 14.39 -11.96 -3.72
C LEU A 91 15.27 -11.90 -2.48
N LYS A 92 14.72 -12.16 -1.29
CA LYS A 92 15.49 -12.21 -0.03
C LYS A 92 16.62 -13.24 -0.05
N GLN A 93 16.42 -14.38 -0.71
CA GLN A 93 17.44 -15.42 -0.80
C GLN A 93 18.50 -15.14 -1.87
N ASN A 94 18.11 -14.51 -2.98
CA ASN A 94 18.99 -14.29 -4.13
C ASN A 94 19.76 -12.96 -4.07
N LEU A 95 19.20 -11.94 -3.40
CA LEU A 95 19.85 -10.65 -3.27
C LEU A 95 20.82 -10.64 -2.07
N PRO A 96 21.94 -9.92 -2.18
CA PRO A 96 22.92 -9.85 -1.10
C PRO A 96 22.31 -9.17 0.13
N GLN A 97 22.53 -9.77 1.32
CA GLN A 97 22.10 -9.16 2.59
C GLN A 97 22.86 -7.88 2.91
N ASN A 98 24.05 -7.69 2.32
CA ASN A 98 24.85 -6.50 2.52
C ASN A 98 24.23 -5.32 1.78
N PHE A 99 23.89 -4.29 2.55
CA PHE A 99 23.40 -3.02 2.08
C PHE A 99 24.53 -2.29 1.31
N SER A 100 24.56 -2.44 -0.01
CA SER A 100 25.47 -1.69 -0.89
C SER A 100 24.99 -0.24 -1.05
N GLU A 101 25.87 0.68 -1.44
CA GLU A 101 25.49 2.05 -1.81
C GLU A 101 24.41 2.09 -2.91
N LEU A 102 24.38 1.11 -3.82
CA LEU A 102 23.34 1.00 -4.84
C LEU A 102 21.98 0.67 -4.20
N THR A 103 21.98 -0.24 -3.23
CA THR A 103 20.81 -0.66 -2.45
C THR A 103 20.27 0.45 -1.54
N ARG A 104 21.13 1.42 -1.18
CA ARG A 104 20.73 2.63 -0.45
C ARG A 104 19.90 3.59 -1.30
N LYS A 105 20.10 3.58 -2.62
CA LYS A 105 19.39 4.48 -3.55
C LYS A 105 18.08 3.89 -4.04
N LEU A 106 18.02 2.56 -4.22
CA LEU A 106 16.85 1.87 -4.72
C LEU A 106 16.47 0.70 -3.83
N ASN A 107 15.29 0.78 -3.23
CA ASN A 107 14.72 -0.27 -2.39
C ASN A 107 13.44 -0.83 -3.04
N ILE A 108 12.98 -1.99 -2.59
CA ILE A 108 11.71 -2.57 -3.03
C ILE A 108 10.72 -2.42 -1.88
N LEU A 109 9.58 -1.81 -2.19
CA LEU A 109 8.46 -1.64 -1.29
C LEU A 109 7.36 -2.62 -1.70
N PHE A 110 7.13 -3.64 -0.88
CA PHE A 110 6.02 -4.57 -1.05
C PHE A 110 4.81 -4.01 -0.31
N VAL A 111 3.66 -3.93 -0.97
CA VAL A 111 2.40 -3.48 -0.36
C VAL A 111 1.28 -4.44 -0.70
N VAL A 112 0.51 -4.82 0.30
CA VAL A 112 -0.66 -5.67 0.17
C VAL A 112 -1.86 -4.84 0.62
N PHE A 113 -2.73 -4.54 -0.34
CA PHE A 113 -3.88 -3.69 -0.13
C PHE A 113 -5.10 -4.48 0.31
N ASN A 114 -5.79 -3.96 1.32
CA ASN A 114 -7.02 -4.52 1.85
C ASN A 114 -8.19 -3.58 1.57
N GLY A 115 -9.25 -4.13 0.99
CA GLY A 115 -10.48 -3.42 0.64
C GLY A 115 -10.49 -2.89 -0.79
N GLU A 116 -9.71 -3.48 -1.69
CA GLU A 116 -9.72 -3.11 -3.11
C GLU A 116 -11.05 -3.46 -3.80
N SER A 117 -11.73 -4.51 -3.34
CA SER A 117 -13.05 -4.92 -3.84
C SER A 117 -14.18 -3.96 -3.44
N TYR A 118 -13.92 -3.03 -2.53
CA TYR A 118 -14.89 -2.06 -2.01
C TYR A 118 -14.47 -0.63 -2.35
N ASP A 119 -14.39 -0.31 -3.65
CA ASP A 119 -14.00 1.01 -4.18
C ASP A 119 -12.59 1.46 -3.75
N TYR A 120 -11.62 0.54 -3.72
CA TYR A 120 -10.20 0.87 -3.51
C TYR A 120 -9.90 1.57 -2.17
N ILE A 121 -10.63 1.25 -1.09
CA ILE A 121 -10.45 1.93 0.22
C ILE A 121 -9.02 1.82 0.76
N GLY A 122 -8.32 0.72 0.47
CA GLY A 122 -6.95 0.47 0.92
C GLY A 122 -5.94 1.33 0.15
N SER A 123 -5.91 1.22 -1.17
CA SER A 123 -4.98 1.95 -2.03
C SER A 123 -5.25 3.45 -2.06
N GLN A 124 -6.51 3.91 -1.99
CA GLN A 124 -6.83 5.33 -1.87
C GLN A 124 -6.30 5.93 -0.56
N ARG A 125 -6.44 5.22 0.55
CA ARG A 125 -5.88 5.68 1.83
C ARG A 125 -4.36 5.77 1.77
N PHE A 126 -3.71 4.79 1.14
CA PHE A 126 -2.27 4.80 0.93
C PHE A 126 -1.81 6.01 0.09
N VAL A 127 -2.51 6.32 -1.01
CA VAL A 127 -2.25 7.50 -1.84
C VAL A 127 -2.41 8.78 -1.02
N TYR A 128 -3.50 8.90 -0.25
CA TYR A 128 -3.73 10.05 0.64
C TYR A 128 -2.59 10.23 1.65
N ASP A 129 -2.10 9.16 2.25
CA ASP A 129 -1.01 9.23 3.23
C ASP A 129 0.33 9.60 2.58
N LEU A 130 0.58 9.20 1.32
CA LEU A 130 1.75 9.64 0.55
C LEU A 130 1.67 11.12 0.17
N GLU A 131 0.49 11.64 -0.19
CA GLU A 131 0.29 13.07 -0.52
C GLU A 131 0.56 13.96 0.70
N ASN A 132 0.14 13.49 1.88
CA ASN A 132 0.26 14.22 3.13
C ASN A 132 1.57 13.94 3.90
N LEU A 133 2.50 13.17 3.33
CA LEU A 133 3.76 12.76 3.96
C LEU A 133 3.57 12.07 5.33
N ASP A 134 2.50 11.29 5.48
CA ASP A 134 2.16 10.54 6.71
C ASP A 134 2.46 9.03 6.60
N PHE A 135 2.96 8.59 5.43
CA PHE A 135 3.40 7.21 5.20
C PHE A 135 4.92 7.11 5.08
N PRO A 136 5.59 6.15 5.74
CA PRO A 136 5.08 5.30 6.82
C PRO A 136 4.73 6.10 8.07
N LEU A 137 3.95 5.50 8.98
CA LEU A 137 3.56 6.15 10.24
C LEU A 137 4.79 6.72 10.98
N PRO A 138 4.67 7.90 11.62
CA PRO A 138 5.78 8.53 12.35
C PRO A 138 6.44 7.65 13.42
N SER A 139 5.68 6.68 13.96
CA SER A 139 6.17 5.69 14.91
C SER A 139 7.30 4.80 14.38
N THR A 140 7.46 4.72 13.05
CA THR A 140 8.53 3.96 12.40
C THR A 140 9.90 4.63 12.49
N LEU A 141 9.95 5.90 12.89
CA LEU A 141 11.17 6.72 12.94
C LEU A 141 11.95 6.74 11.60
N THR A 142 11.28 6.52 10.48
CA THR A 142 11.86 6.61 9.13
C THR A 142 11.36 7.87 8.44
N ALA A 143 12.09 8.35 7.43
CA ALA A 143 11.63 9.47 6.62
C ALA A 143 10.30 9.13 5.91
N PRO A 144 9.38 10.07 5.73
CA PRO A 144 8.16 9.82 4.95
C PRO A 144 8.52 9.51 3.49
N ILE A 145 7.67 8.74 2.83
CA ILE A 145 7.74 8.39 1.42
C ILE A 145 6.71 9.26 0.69
N SER A 146 7.12 9.86 -0.42
CA SER A 146 6.30 10.68 -1.30
C SER A 146 6.20 10.04 -2.69
N PHE A 147 5.33 10.55 -3.57
CA PHE A 147 5.22 10.06 -4.96
C PHE A 147 6.53 10.18 -5.74
N GLU A 148 7.34 11.21 -5.45
CA GLU A 148 8.63 11.41 -6.12
C GLU A 148 9.66 10.32 -5.79
N ASN A 149 9.42 9.56 -4.71
CA ASN A 149 10.27 8.44 -4.34
C ASN A 149 9.92 7.16 -5.12
N ILE A 150 8.73 7.05 -5.71
CA ILE A 150 8.30 5.83 -6.42
C ILE A 150 8.71 5.94 -7.89
N GLU A 151 9.67 5.10 -8.31
CA GLU A 151 10.20 5.12 -9.69
C GLU A 151 9.43 4.16 -10.61
N LEU A 152 9.02 3.01 -10.06
CA LEU A 152 8.30 1.97 -10.79
C LEU A 152 7.23 1.38 -9.88
N MET A 153 6.04 1.17 -10.45
CA MET A 153 4.96 0.43 -9.81
C MET A 153 4.64 -0.80 -10.63
N ILE A 154 4.61 -1.95 -9.97
CA ILE A 154 4.20 -3.25 -10.52
C ILE A 154 3.02 -3.72 -9.68
N ASP A 155 1.85 -3.83 -10.28
CA ASP A 155 0.68 -4.39 -9.62
C ASP A 155 0.42 -5.83 -10.10
N ILE A 156 0.30 -6.75 -9.16
CA ILE A 156 -0.01 -8.15 -9.43
C ILE A 156 -1.52 -8.32 -9.29
N GLY A 157 -2.19 -8.38 -10.45
CA GLY A 157 -3.60 -8.70 -10.57
C GLY A 157 -3.88 -10.21 -10.54
N VAL A 158 -4.95 -10.60 -11.23
CA VAL A 158 -5.40 -11.99 -11.32
C VAL A 158 -4.44 -12.81 -12.19
N LEU A 159 -3.99 -13.94 -11.67
CA LEU A 159 -3.12 -14.91 -12.34
C LEU A 159 -3.87 -16.22 -12.58
N ASP A 160 -4.83 -16.20 -13.50
CA ASP A 160 -5.73 -17.35 -13.76
C ASP A 160 -5.07 -18.41 -14.66
N GLU A 161 -4.41 -17.98 -15.74
CA GLU A 161 -3.73 -18.88 -16.68
C GLU A 161 -2.22 -18.94 -16.44
N ILE A 162 -1.69 -20.14 -16.20
CA ILE A 162 -0.24 -20.36 -15.98
C ILE A 162 0.54 -20.23 -17.29
N SER A 163 -0.10 -20.46 -18.44
CA SER A 163 0.55 -20.49 -19.75
C SER A 163 0.78 -19.11 -20.37
N ALA A 164 0.04 -18.08 -19.94
CA ALA A 164 0.08 -16.76 -20.54
C ALA A 164 0.05 -15.68 -19.46
N ILE A 165 1.04 -14.79 -19.47
CA ILE A 165 1.09 -13.61 -18.60
C ILE A 165 0.79 -12.39 -19.46
N ASN A 166 -0.29 -11.70 -19.14
CA ASN A 166 -0.66 -10.45 -19.78
C ASN A 166 -0.11 -9.28 -18.97
N VAL A 167 0.55 -8.34 -19.64
CA VAL A 167 1.10 -7.13 -19.01
C VAL A 167 0.31 -5.93 -19.52
N HIS A 168 -0.36 -5.25 -18.60
CA HIS A 168 -1.09 -4.01 -18.88
C HIS A 168 -0.24 -2.81 -18.48
N THR A 169 -0.01 -1.89 -19.41
CA THR A 169 0.76 -0.67 -19.16
C THR A 169 -0.10 0.56 -19.39
N VAL A 170 -0.03 1.52 -18.48
CA VAL A 170 -0.66 2.83 -18.68
C VAL A 170 0.18 3.63 -19.68
N ASN A 171 -0.43 4.04 -20.80
CA ASN A 171 0.25 4.90 -21.77
C ASN A 171 0.36 6.33 -21.21
N SER A 172 1.57 6.90 -21.20
CA SER A 172 1.85 8.21 -20.59
C SER A 172 1.12 9.37 -21.26
N ALA A 173 0.58 9.19 -22.46
CA ALA A 173 -0.15 10.22 -23.21
C ALA A 173 -1.48 10.66 -22.59
N ALA A 174 -2.04 9.94 -21.62
CA ALA A 174 -3.31 10.28 -20.97
C ALA A 174 -3.16 11.03 -19.63
N LYS A 175 -1.93 11.19 -19.10
CA LYS A 175 -1.66 11.74 -17.76
C LYS A 175 -2.01 13.23 -17.60
N ASP A 176 -2.02 14.00 -18.68
CA ASP A 176 -2.10 15.48 -18.58
C ASP A 176 -3.53 16.05 -18.51
N SER A 177 -4.58 15.20 -18.51
CA SER A 177 -5.97 15.67 -18.61
C SER A 177 -6.89 15.31 -17.44
N ALA A 178 -6.40 14.52 -16.47
CA ALA A 178 -7.26 13.98 -15.40
C ALA A 178 -7.02 14.58 -14.00
N PHE A 179 -6.01 15.45 -13.84
CA PHE A 179 -5.66 16.09 -12.56
C PHE A 179 -5.67 17.62 -12.66
N ALA A 180 -6.75 18.19 -13.18
CA ALA A 180 -7.04 19.63 -13.15
C ALA A 180 -8.43 19.88 -12.56
#